data_AF-A0A6L3ILX8-F1
#
_entry.id   AF-A0A6L3ILX8-F1
#
_cell.length_a   1.000
_cell.length_b   1.000
_cell.length_c   1.000
_cell.angle_alpha   90.00
_cell.angle_beta   90.00
_cell.angle_gamma   90.00
#
_symmetry.space_group_name_H-M   'P 1'
#
loop_
_entity.id
_entity.type
_entity.pdbx_description
1 polymer ?
#
loop_
_entity_poly.entity_id
_entity_poly.type
_entity_poly.pdbx_seq_one_letter_code
_entity_poly.pdbx_strand_id
1 'polypeptide(L)' 'MKTKTLHSQDAKKVGISSFPNFHKSGSISGMKKTYYGRDALLVRCGSYIYNVSSAPEIYYKVAH' A
#
# COMPACT_ATOMS: atom_id res chain seq x y z
N MET A 1 2.52 -2.11 12.96
CA MET A 1 3.18 -1.66 11.71
C MET A 1 2.32 -0.60 11.06
N LYS A 2 2.91 0.53 10.64
CA LYS A 2 2.16 1.65 10.05
C LYS A 2 1.90 1.41 8.57
N THR A 3 0.65 1.14 8.22
CA THR A 3 0.12 1.38 6.87
C THR A 3 -0.56 2.74 6.86
N LYS A 4 -0.35 3.52 5.81
CA LYS A 4 -1.11 4.77 5.59
C LYS A 4 -2.39 4.48 4.83
N THR A 5 -3.35 5.40 4.87
CA THR A 5 -4.61 5.29 4.14
C THR A 5 -4.61 6.21 2.92
N LEU A 6 -5.10 5.69 1.79
CA LEU A 6 -5.31 6.44 0.56
C LEU A 6 -6.80 6.44 0.23
N HIS A 7 -7.35 7.62 0.02
CA HIS A 7 -8.76 7.77 -0.35
C HIS A 7 -8.99 7.37 -1.81
N SER A 8 -10.18 6.85 -2.10
CA SER A 8 -10.53 6.32 -3.43
C SER A 8 -10.37 7.34 -4.56
N GLN A 9 -10.56 8.64 -4.28
CA GLN A 9 -10.37 9.71 -5.26
C GLN A 9 -8.91 9.84 -5.67
N ASP A 10 -7.98 9.79 -4.71
CA ASP A 10 -6.55 9.92 -4.98
C ASP A 10 -5.96 8.62 -5.51
N ALA A 11 -6.47 7.47 -5.05
CA ALA A 11 -6.16 6.14 -5.58
C ALA A 11 -6.34 6.05 -7.11
N LYS A 12 -7.42 6.65 -7.64
CA LYS A 12 -7.65 6.70 -9.09
C LYS A 12 -6.63 7.62 -9.80
N LYS A 13 -6.30 8.77 -9.22
CA LYS A 13 -5.32 9.72 -9.78
C LYS A 13 -3.92 9.11 -9.89
N VAL A 14 -3.50 8.35 -8.87
CA VAL A 14 -2.18 7.72 -8.83
C VAL A 14 -2.14 6.32 -9.47
N GLY A 15 -3.26 5.85 -10.03
CA GLY A 15 -3.32 4.54 -10.68
C GLY A 15 -2.99 3.36 -9.74
N ILE A 16 -3.45 3.41 -8.48
CA ILE A 16 -3.05 2.44 -7.43
C ILE A 16 -3.31 0.98 -7.81
N SER A 17 -4.29 0.71 -8.68
CA SER A 17 -4.65 -0.63 -9.15
C SER A 17 -3.54 -1.34 -9.93
N SER A 18 -2.53 -0.60 -10.42
CA SER A 18 -1.36 -1.16 -11.10
C SER A 18 -0.35 -1.81 -10.14
N PHE A 19 -0.45 -1.54 -8.83
CA PHE A 19 0.50 -2.02 -7.85
C PHE A 19 0.12 -3.40 -7.27
N PRO A 20 1.10 -4.23 -6.89
CA PRO A 20 0.87 -5.47 -6.16
C PRO A 20 0.07 -5.20 -4.88
N ASN A 21 -0.90 -6.05 -4.59
CA ASN A 21 -1.80 -5.84 -3.46
C ASN A 21 -2.26 -7.15 -2.84
N PHE A 22 -2.83 -7.05 -1.65
CA PHE A 22 -3.46 -8.15 -0.94
C PHE A 22 -4.67 -7.64 -0.16
N HIS A 23 -5.59 -8.55 0.15
CA HIS A 23 -6.79 -8.20 0.91
C HIS A 23 -6.42 -7.71 2.32
N LYS A 24 -7.19 -6.75 2.86
CA LYS A 24 -6.95 -6.12 4.17
C LYS A 24 -6.88 -7.08 5.36
N SER A 25 -7.44 -8.29 5.22
CA SER A 25 -7.37 -9.34 6.25
C SER A 25 -6.04 -10.10 6.25
N GLY A 26 -5.20 -9.90 5.23
CA GLY A 26 -3.89 -10.52 5.14
C GLY A 26 -2.90 -9.95 6.16
N SER A 27 -1.93 -10.76 6.55
CA SER A 27 -0.90 -10.36 7.51
C SER A 27 0.11 -9.42 6.88
N ILE A 28 0.10 -8.13 7.27
CA ILE A 28 1.11 -7.15 6.85
C ILE A 28 2.52 -7.62 7.20
N SER A 29 2.69 -8.23 8.38
CA SER A 29 3.98 -8.76 8.83
C SER A 29 4.46 -9.91 7.94
N GLY A 30 3.55 -10.86 7.65
CA GLY A 30 3.84 -11.98 6.75
C GLY A 30 4.18 -11.49 5.35
N MET A 31 3.41 -10.56 4.81
CA MET A 31 3.65 -10.00 3.47
C MET A 31 5.01 -9.30 3.37
N LYS A 32 5.39 -8.50 4.36
CA LYS A 32 6.71 -7.86 4.42
C LYS A 32 7.84 -8.87 4.58
N LYS A 33 7.66 -9.88 5.42
CA LYS A 33 8.70 -10.90 5.67
C LYS A 33 8.95 -11.79 4.46
N THR A 34 7.90 -12.21 3.78
CA THR A 34 7.97 -13.26 2.75
C THR A 34 8.08 -12.72 1.33
N TYR A 35 7.44 -11.57 1.03
CA TYR A 35 7.26 -11.12 -0.36
C TYR A 35 7.80 -9.72 -0.65
N TYR A 36 7.54 -8.74 0.22
CA TYR A 36 7.76 -7.32 -0.11
C TYR A 36 9.02 -6.70 0.51
N GLY A 37 9.62 -7.36 1.51
CA GLY A 37 10.72 -6.79 2.30
C GLY A 37 10.22 -6.02 3.52
N ARG A 38 11.08 -5.95 4.56
CA ARG A 38 10.74 -5.32 5.85
C ARG A 38 10.42 -3.82 5.69
N ASP A 39 11.11 -3.16 4.78
CA ASP A 39 11.00 -1.72 4.53
C ASP A 39 9.92 -1.35 3.50
N ALA A 40 9.10 -2.33 3.07
CA ALA A 40 8.06 -2.06 2.07
C ALA A 40 7.10 -0.95 2.50
N LEU A 41 6.81 -0.06 1.57
CA LEU A 41 5.85 1.02 1.74
C LEU A 41 4.45 0.50 1.37
N LEU A 42 3.58 0.40 2.36
CA LEU A 42 2.26 -0.19 2.22
C LEU A 42 1.17 0.84 2.50
N VAL A 43 0.20 0.92 1.58
CA VAL A 43 -0.92 1.86 1.65
C VAL A 43 -2.23 1.09 1.56
N ARG A 44 -3.16 1.39 2.45
CA ARG A 44 -4.51 0.83 2.46
C ARG A 44 -5.44 1.69 1.62
N CYS A 45 -6.18 1.06 0.70
CA CYS A 45 -7.26 1.70 -0.05
C CYS A 45 -8.46 0.73 -0.07
N GLY A 46 -9.55 1.11 0.62
CA GLY A 46 -10.74 0.27 0.76
C GLY A 46 -10.45 -1.08 1.46
N SER A 47 -10.74 -2.17 0.74
CA SER A 47 -10.55 -3.55 1.21
C SER A 47 -9.18 -4.16 0.87
N TYR A 48 -8.26 -3.37 0.31
CA TYR A 48 -6.94 -3.85 -0.13
C TYR A 48 -5.80 -3.02 0.46
N ILE A 49 -4.63 -3.65 0.52
CA ILE A 49 -3.35 -3.03 0.89
C ILE A 49 -2.40 -3.19 -0.29
N TYR A 50 -1.87 -2.08 -0.77
CA TYR A 50 -1.02 -1.97 -1.95
C TYR A 50 0.43 -1.74 -1.54
N ASN A 51 1.36 -2.40 -2.24
CA ASN A 51 2.78 -2.15 -2.12
C ASN A 51 3.19 -1.06 -3.11
N VAL A 52 3.51 0.12 -2.59
CA VAL A 52 3.90 1.31 -3.35
C VAL A 52 5.41 1.61 -3.22
N SER A 53 6.22 0.59 -2.91
CA SER A 53 7.67 0.79 -2.74
C SER A 53 8.37 1.28 -4.02
N SER A 54 7.79 1.00 -5.19
CA SER A 54 8.24 1.54 -6.49
C SER A 54 7.76 2.97 -6.77
N ALA A 55 6.86 3.51 -5.95
CA ALA A 55 6.34 4.88 -6.04
C ALA A 55 6.20 5.52 -4.63
N PRO A 56 7.33 5.76 -3.93
CA PRO A 56 7.33 6.20 -2.52
C PRO A 56 6.55 7.50 -2.27
N GLU A 57 6.45 8.39 -3.26
CA GLU A 57 5.67 9.62 -3.20
C GLU A 57 4.20 9.40 -2.85
N ILE A 58 3.61 8.27 -3.27
CA ILE A 58 2.25 7.91 -2.88
C ILE A 58 2.16 7.74 -1.36
N TYR A 59 3.15 7.08 -0.75
CA TYR A 59 3.20 6.89 0.70
C TYR A 59 3.50 8.20 1.44
N TYR A 60 4.47 8.99 0.99
CA TYR A 60 4.93 10.16 1.74
C TYR A 60 4.07 11.41 1.53
N LYS A 61 3.57 11.65 0.31
CA LYS A 61 2.92 12.91 -0.08
C LYS A 61 1.41 12.81 -0.23
N VAL A 62 0.88 11.62 -0.54
CA VAL A 62 -0.55 11.45 -0.86
C VAL A 62 -1.29 10.69 0.24
N ALA A 63 -0.71 9.62 0.78
CA ALA A 63 -1.35 8.81 1.81
C ALA A 63 -1.21 9.41 3.22
N HIS A 64 -2.25 9.24 4.04
CA HIS A 64 -2.40 9.81 5.38
C HIS A 64 -2.21 8.76 6.48
#